data_AF-A0A1D2JPZ6-F1
#
_entry.id   AF-A0A1D2JPZ6-F1
#
_cell.length_a   1.000
_cell.length_b   1.000
_cell.length_c   1.000
_cell.angle_alpha   90.00
_cell.angle_beta   90.00
_cell.angle_gamma   90.00
#
_symmetry.space_group_name_H-M   'P 1'
#
loop_
_entity.id
_entity.type
_entity.pdbx_description
1 polymer ?
#
loop_
_entity_poly.entity_id
_entity_poly.type
_entity_poly.pdbx_seq_one_letter_code
_entity_poly.pdbx_strand_id
1 'polypeptide(L)'
;MSWKWASHRSTALSEEDRREYKQVLSQVKFNMKQHNARVGLVLTDTELVTIKKLDGNGNLLVAQYISWEDSSSSRDLADTPSKTHLEGHHHVERHQGEVQSWLSLQKHKPVNL
;
A
#
# COMPACT_ATOMS: atom_id res chain seq x y z
N MET A 1 -1.47 -15.69 11.25
CA MET A 1 -0.87 -14.39 10.87
C MET A 1 -0.34 -13.75 12.13
N SER A 2 0.95 -13.45 12.17
CA SER A 2 1.57 -12.71 13.29
C SER A 2 1.21 -11.23 13.12
N TRP A 3 0.66 -10.61 14.15
CA TRP A 3 0.37 -9.17 14.25
C TRP A 3 1.63 -8.29 14.10
N LYS A 4 2.83 -8.90 14.12
CA LYS A 4 4.12 -8.21 14.05
C LYS A 4 4.65 -8.06 12.62
N TRP A 5 3.90 -8.48 11.60
CA TRP A 5 4.36 -8.38 10.22
C TRP A 5 4.61 -6.92 9.83
N ALA A 6 5.73 -6.67 9.16
CA ALA A 6 6.05 -5.37 8.61
C ALA A 6 6.88 -5.51 7.33
N SER A 7 6.65 -4.64 6.36
CA SER A 7 7.25 -4.65 5.02
C SER A 7 8.77 -4.51 5.03
N HIS A 8 9.32 -3.76 5.99
CA HIS A 8 10.77 -3.59 6.17
C HIS A 8 11.49 -4.90 6.52
N ARG A 9 10.77 -5.92 7.02
CA ARG A 9 11.35 -7.24 7.32
C ARG A 9 11.80 -8.01 6.07
N SER A 10 11.43 -7.53 4.88
CA SER A 10 12.01 -8.01 3.61
C SER A 10 13.55 -7.95 3.58
N THR A 11 14.14 -7.01 4.33
CA THR A 11 15.59 -6.83 4.45
C THR A 11 16.11 -7.12 5.87
N ALA A 12 15.33 -7.80 6.70
CA ALA A 12 15.77 -8.18 8.05
C ALA A 12 16.96 -9.15 7.97
N LEU A 13 17.91 -8.99 8.90
CA LEU A 13 19.04 -9.92 9.06
C LEU A 13 18.60 -11.24 9.70
N SER A 14 17.48 -11.23 10.43
CA SER A 14 16.91 -12.43 11.05
C SER A 14 16.22 -13.29 9.98
N GLU A 15 16.66 -14.55 9.92
CA GLU A 15 16.04 -15.57 9.06
C GLU A 15 14.58 -15.87 9.45
N GLU A 16 14.27 -15.74 10.74
CA GLU A 16 12.90 -15.89 11.25
C GLU A 16 12.00 -14.78 10.71
N ASP A 17 12.43 -13.52 10.82
CA ASP A 17 11.68 -12.37 10.31
C ASP A 17 11.45 -12.46 8.80
N ARG A 18 12.47 -12.89 8.05
CA ARG A 18 12.37 -13.08 6.61
C ARG A 18 11.42 -14.23 6.26
N ARG A 19 11.39 -15.29 7.06
CA ARG A 19 10.46 -16.41 6.88
C ARG A 19 9.02 -15.97 7.16
N GLU A 20 8.76 -15.27 8.26
CA GLU A 20 7.44 -14.70 8.56
C GLU A 20 6.97 -13.77 7.42
N TYR A 21 7.87 -12.91 6.93
CA TYR A 21 7.59 -12.03 5.80
C TYR A 21 7.13 -12.82 4.56
N LYS A 22 7.87 -13.87 4.17
CA LYS A 22 7.55 -14.72 3.02
C LYS A 22 6.27 -15.55 3.22
N GLN A 23 5.96 -15.96 4.45
CA GLN A 23 4.73 -16.69 4.75
C GLN A 23 3.49 -15.83 4.47
N VAL A 24 3.50 -14.57 4.89
CA VAL A 24 2.40 -13.63 4.59
C VAL A 24 2.25 -13.42 3.09
N LEU A 25 3.35 -13.19 2.38
CA LEU A 25 3.31 -13.05 0.92
C LEU A 25 2.80 -14.31 0.21
N SER A 26 3.14 -15.50 0.71
CA SER A 26 2.63 -16.77 0.17
C SER A 26 1.11 -16.89 0.33
N GLN A 27 0.57 -16.43 1.46
CA GLN A 27 -0.88 -16.41 1.67
C GLN A 27 -1.57 -15.41 0.74
N VAL A 28 -1.01 -14.21 0.57
CA VAL A 28 -1.53 -13.21 -0.37
C VAL A 28 -1.48 -13.77 -1.80
N LYS A 29 -0.36 -14.37 -2.20
CA LYS A 29 -0.20 -15.02 -3.51
C LYS A 29 -1.25 -16.10 -3.74
N PHE A 30 -1.51 -16.94 -2.74
CA PHE A 30 -2.53 -17.97 -2.82
C PHE A 30 -3.93 -17.35 -3.05
N ASN A 31 -4.32 -16.37 -2.22
CA ASN A 31 -5.61 -15.69 -2.38
C ASN A 31 -5.74 -15.00 -3.75
N MET A 32 -4.70 -14.29 -4.20
CA MET A 32 -4.68 -13.65 -5.51
C MET A 32 -4.78 -14.65 -6.67
N LYS A 33 -4.26 -15.88 -6.49
CA LYS A 33 -4.41 -16.95 -7.50
C LYS A 33 -5.84 -17.47 -7.52
N GLN A 34 -6.44 -17.73 -6.36
CA GLN A 34 -7.81 -18.23 -6.24
C GLN A 34 -8.84 -17.29 -6.86
N HIS A 35 -8.67 -15.98 -6.67
CA HIS A 35 -9.62 -14.98 -7.16
C HIS A 35 -9.21 -14.31 -8.48
N ASN A 36 -8.20 -14.85 -9.17
CA ASN A 36 -7.59 -14.24 -10.37
C ASN A 36 -7.27 -12.73 -10.20
N ALA A 37 -6.94 -12.31 -8.97
CA ALA A 37 -6.70 -10.93 -8.64
C ALA A 37 -5.32 -10.49 -9.16
N ARG A 38 -5.24 -9.24 -9.64
CA ARG A 38 -3.98 -8.61 -10.09
C ARG A 38 -3.25 -7.91 -8.94
N VAL A 39 -4.00 -7.50 -7.91
CA VAL A 39 -3.52 -6.75 -6.74
C VAL A 39 -4.04 -7.43 -5.47
N GLY A 40 -3.20 -7.48 -4.45
CA GLY A 40 -3.54 -7.84 -3.08
C GLY A 40 -3.07 -6.75 -2.13
N LEU A 41 -3.66 -6.71 -0.93
CA LEU A 41 -3.33 -5.77 0.11
C LEU A 41 -2.96 -6.53 1.39
N VAL A 42 -1.96 -6.03 2.11
CA VAL A 42 -1.70 -6.41 3.49
C VAL A 42 -1.99 -5.19 4.34
N LEU A 43 -2.93 -5.37 5.26
CA LEU A 43 -3.33 -4.38 6.25
C LEU A 43 -2.82 -4.86 7.61
N THR A 44 -2.02 -4.03 8.27
CA THR A 44 -1.61 -4.23 9.67
C THR A 44 -2.04 -3.04 10.51
N ASP A 45 -1.78 -3.14 11.81
CA ASP A 45 -2.06 -2.08 12.77
C ASP A 45 -1.24 -0.80 12.49
N THR A 46 -0.13 -0.91 11.75
CA THR A 46 0.80 0.20 11.52
C THR A 46 0.95 0.59 10.05
N GLU A 47 0.68 -0.32 9.11
CA GLU A 47 0.90 -0.06 7.70
C GLU A 47 -0.14 -0.68 6.75
N LEU A 48 -0.28 -0.05 5.59
CA LEU A 48 -0.92 -0.61 4.39
C LEU A 48 0.13 -0.88 3.33
N VAL A 49 0.14 -2.10 2.79
CA VAL A 49 1.08 -2.51 1.75
C VAL A 49 0.34 -3.08 0.55
N THR A 50 0.59 -2.50 -0.62
CA THR A 50 0.06 -2.98 -1.90
C THR A 50 1.01 -4.00 -2.53
N ILE A 51 0.45 -5.12 -2.97
CA ILE A 51 1.17 -6.20 -3.63
C ILE A 51 0.57 -6.42 -5.01
N LYS A 52 1.38 -6.33 -6.06
CA LYS A 52 0.96 -6.53 -7.45
C LYS A 52 1.62 -7.78 -8.03
N LYS A 53 0.90 -8.53 -8.87
CA LYS A 53 1.53 -9.57 -9.70
C LYS A 53 2.48 -8.91 -10.69
N LEU A 54 3.73 -9.34 -10.67
CA LEU A 54 4.72 -8.92 -11.67
C LEU A 54 4.46 -9.65 -13.00
N ASP A 55 4.22 -10.95 -12.94
CA ASP A 55 4.05 -11.82 -14.12
C ASP A 55 3.15 -13.03 -13.83
N GLY A 56 2.92 -13.84 -14.87
CA GLY A 56 2.16 -15.10 -14.79
C GLY A 56 2.88 -16.22 -14.02
N ASN A 57 4.18 -16.06 -13.74
CA ASN A 57 4.99 -17.02 -12.99
C ASN A 57 4.83 -16.85 -11.47
N GLY A 58 4.08 -15.82 -11.05
CA GLY A 58 3.74 -15.58 -9.67
C GLY A 58 4.83 -14.83 -8.90
N ASN A 59 5.69 -14.10 -9.61
CA ASN A 59 6.55 -13.09 -9.00
C ASN A 59 5.68 -11.91 -8.52
N LEU A 60 6.09 -11.29 -7.42
CA LEU A 60 5.34 -10.20 -6.79
C LEU A 60 6.16 -8.91 -6.79
N LEU A 61 5.47 -7.79 -7.00
CA LEU A 61 5.96 -6.45 -6.69
C LEU A 61 5.33 -6.01 -5.37
N VAL A 62 6.18 -5.74 -4.38
CA VAL A 62 5.74 -5.18 -3.10
C VAL A 62 6.02 -3.69 -3.13
N ALA A 63 4.98 -2.89 -2.95
CA ALA A 63 5.09 -1.44 -2.90
C ALA A 63 5.70 -0.98 -1.57
N GLN A 64 6.17 0.28 -1.56
CA GLN A 64 6.47 0.97 -0.32
C GLN A 64 5.21 1.01 0.56
N TYR A 65 5.37 0.82 1.87
CA TYR A 65 4.26 0.85 2.80
C TYR A 65 3.76 2.27 3.03
N ILE A 66 2.47 2.40 3.35
CA ILE A 66 1.87 3.64 3.86
C ILE A 66 1.71 3.45 5.36
N SER A 67 2.42 4.24 6.16
CA SER A 67 2.24 4.26 7.62
C SER A 67 0.94 4.96 7.97
N TRP A 68 0.16 4.39 8.90
CA TRP A 68 -1.01 5.06 9.45
C TRP A 68 -0.64 6.26 10.31
N GLU A 69 0.52 6.22 10.97
CA GLU A 69 1.00 7.28 11.86
C GLU A 69 1.46 8.53 11.08
N ASP A 70 1.95 8.34 9.85
CA ASP A 70 2.41 9.43 8.98
C ASP A 70 1.27 10.26 8.37
N SER A 71 0.03 9.75 8.43
CA SER A 71 -1.17 10.45 7.92
C SER A 71 -1.59 11.67 8.77
N SER A 72 -0.93 11.90 9.90
CA SER A 72 -1.20 13.03 10.81
C SER A 72 -0.56 14.36 10.38
N SER A 73 0.36 14.37 9.40
CA SER A 73 0.95 15.61 8.86
C SER A 73 0.10 16.34 7.80
N SER A 74 -1.16 15.97 7.61
CA SER A 74 -2.10 16.67 6.71
C SER A 74 -3.03 17.67 7.43
N ARG A 75 -2.63 18.17 8.62
CA ARG A 75 -3.41 19.17 9.39
C ARG A 75 -2.92 20.62 9.27
N ASP A 76 -1.81 20.89 8.57
CA ASP A 76 -1.24 22.25 8.54
C ASP A 76 -1.71 23.14 7.37
N LEU A 77 -2.77 22.75 6.64
CA LEU A 77 -3.37 23.60 5.60
C LEU A 77 -4.84 23.96 5.84
N ALA A 78 -5.34 23.76 7.06
CA ALA A 78 -6.72 24.07 7.43
C ALA A 78 -6.82 25.03 8.63
N ASP A 79 -6.15 26.18 8.55
CA ASP A 79 -6.49 27.36 9.37
C ASP A 79 -5.90 28.61 8.68
N THR A 80 -6.62 29.44 7.92
CA THR A 80 -7.62 30.42 8.40
C THR A 80 -8.35 31.08 7.19
N PRO A 81 -9.44 31.85 7.41
CA PRO A 81 -10.61 31.90 6.52
C PRO A 81 -10.76 33.21 5.73
N SER A 82 -11.56 33.18 4.65
CA SER A 82 -12.60 34.19 4.39
C SER A 82 -13.52 33.78 3.24
N LYS A 83 -14.80 34.05 3.46
CA LYS A 83 -15.97 33.64 2.68
C LYS A 83 -16.34 34.79 1.74
N THR A 84 -16.25 34.60 0.41
CA THR A 84 -17.05 35.36 -0.56
C THR A 84 -17.41 34.48 -1.76
N HIS A 85 -18.67 34.05 -1.76
CA HIS A 85 -19.61 34.02 -2.89
C HIS A 85 -19.01 33.86 -4.31
N LEU A 86 -19.24 32.72 -4.96
CA LEU A 86 -20.01 32.57 -6.21
C LEU A 86 -20.04 31.09 -6.68
N GLU A 87 -21.14 30.73 -7.34
CA GLU A 87 -21.49 29.42 -7.88
C GLU A 87 -20.47 28.84 -8.86
N GLY A 88 -20.45 27.50 -8.97
CA GLY A 88 -19.75 26.82 -10.07
C GLY A 88 -19.75 25.32 -9.90
N HIS A 89 -20.48 24.64 -10.78
CA HIS A 89 -20.47 23.19 -10.94
C HIS A 89 -19.05 22.64 -11.17
N HIS A 90 -18.89 21.34 -10.83
CA HIS A 90 -17.85 20.38 -11.21
C HIS A 90 -16.91 19.86 -10.12
N HIS A 91 -16.82 18.52 -10.13
CA HIS A 91 -15.60 17.72 -9.97
C HIS A 91 -15.45 16.93 -8.67
N VAL A 92 -16.28 15.88 -8.53
CA VAL A 92 -16.10 14.75 -7.60
C VAL A 92 -15.13 13.70 -8.18
N GLU A 93 -14.16 14.12 -9.00
CA GLU A 93 -13.21 13.22 -9.70
C GLU A 93 -11.75 13.47 -9.30
N ARG A 94 -11.48 14.41 -8.38
CA ARG A 94 -10.09 14.76 -8.01
C ARG A 94 -9.40 13.73 -7.12
N HIS A 95 -10.15 13.03 -6.27
CA HIS A 95 -9.53 12.13 -5.29
C HIS A 95 -9.12 10.77 -5.87
N GLN A 96 -9.70 10.35 -7.00
CA GLN A 96 -9.37 9.06 -7.61
C GLN A 96 -8.08 9.16 -8.45
N GLY A 97 -7.88 10.28 -9.15
CA GLY A 97 -6.67 10.56 -9.92
C GLY A 97 -5.45 10.76 -9.04
N GLU A 98 -5.61 11.40 -7.87
CA GLU A 98 -4.53 11.57 -6.90
C GLU A 98 -4.06 10.21 -6.37
N VAL A 99 -4.96 9.35 -5.89
CA VAL A 99 -4.57 8.02 -5.36
C VAL A 99 -3.86 7.17 -6.43
N GLN A 100 -4.30 7.23 -7.70
CA GLN A 100 -3.63 6.52 -8.80
C GLN A 100 -2.27 7.13 -9.17
N SER A 101 -2.14 8.45 -9.12
CA SER A 101 -0.87 9.16 -9.31
C SER A 101 0.13 8.83 -8.18
N TRP A 102 -0.33 8.83 -6.92
CA TRP A 102 0.44 8.46 -5.75
C TRP A 102 0.86 6.98 -5.76
N LEU A 103 -0.02 6.06 -6.15
CA LEU A 103 0.32 4.64 -6.35
C LEU A 103 1.37 4.44 -7.45
N SER A 104 1.37 5.29 -8.48
CA SER A 104 2.36 5.26 -9.57
C SER A 104 3.74 5.78 -9.14
N LEU A 105 3.82 6.52 -8.04
CA LEU A 105 5.07 7.03 -7.46
C LEU A 105 5.70 6.07 -6.45
N GLN A 106 5.01 4.98 -6.06
CA GLN A 106 5.56 4.01 -5.13
C GLN A 106 6.70 3.21 -5.78
N LYS A 107 7.87 3.22 -5.15
CA LYS A 107 8.97 2.34 -5.53
C LYS A 107 8.58 0.90 -5.19
N HIS A 108 8.58 0.03 -6.18
CA HIS A 108 8.33 -1.39 -5.99
C HIS A 108 9.63 -2.18 -5.91
N LYS A 109 9.66 -3.21 -5.07
CA LYS A 109 10.75 -4.20 -5.05
C LYS A 109 10.24 -5.55 -5.55
N PRO A 110 10.95 -6.21 -6.49
CA PRO A 110 10.61 -7.55 -6.91
C PRO A 110 10.92 -8.54 -5.78
N VAL A 111 9.97 -9.42 -5.49
CA VAL A 111 10.13 -10.52 -4.53
C VAL A 111 9.81 -11.82 -5.23
N ASN A 112 10.76 -12.75 -5.14
CA ASN A 112 10.61 -14.13 -5.56
C ASN A 112 10.37 -15.01 -4.32
N LEU A 113 9.32 -15.82 -4.36
CA LEU A 113 8.86 -16.66 -3.25
C LEU A 113 9.27 -18.11 -3.47
#